data_AF-B8A075-F1
#
_entry.id   AF-B8A075-F1
#
_cell.length_a   1.000
_cell.length_b   1.000
_cell.length_c   1.000
_cell.angle_alpha   90.00
_cell.angle_beta   90.00
_cell.angle_gamma   90.00
#
_symmetry.space_group_name_H-M   'P 1'
#
loop_
_entity.id
_entity.type
_entity.pdbx_description
1 polymer ?
#
loop_
_entity_poly.entity_id
_entity_poly.type
_entity_poly.pdbx_seq_one_letter_code
_entity_poly.pdbx_strand_id
1 'polypeptide(L)'
;MDAFYSTTASSTSSAPYGGYGGGGEGWGYDSMKNFRQISPAVQTHLKLVYLTLCVALASSAVGAYLHVVWNIGGMLTMLGCVGSIAWLFSVPVYEERKRYGLLMAAALLEGASVGPLIKLAVEFDPSILVTAFVGTAIAFACFSCAAVVAKRREYLYLGGLLSSGLSILLWLQFAASIFGQSTSSFMFEVYFGLLIFLGYMVYDTQEVIERAHHGDMDYIKHALTLFTDFVAVLVRILVIMLKNAADKSEDKRRKRRRW
;
A
#
# COMPACT_ATOMS: atom_id res chain seq x y z
N MET A 1 66.91 -33.81 17.29
CA MET A 1 66.52 -32.52 17.92
C MET A 1 65.00 -32.41 17.87
N ASP A 2 64.24 -33.35 18.45
CA ASP A 2 64.11 -33.77 19.88
C ASP A 2 63.20 -32.79 20.65
N ALA A 3 62.18 -33.18 21.43
CA ALA A 3 61.50 -34.47 21.64
C ALA A 3 60.03 -34.14 22.09
N PHE A 4 58.95 -34.86 21.75
CA PHE A 4 58.56 -36.28 21.94
C PHE A 4 57.89 -36.60 23.30
N TYR A 5 57.00 -37.61 23.28
CA TYR A 5 56.17 -38.20 24.36
C TYR A 5 54.88 -37.44 24.76
N SER A 6 53.64 -37.87 24.46
CA SER A 6 52.98 -39.19 24.24
C SER A 6 52.45 -39.91 25.50
N THR A 7 51.33 -40.63 25.29
CA THR A 7 50.82 -41.81 26.05
C THR A 7 49.81 -41.54 27.20
N THR A 8 48.67 -42.24 27.37
CA THR A 8 47.65 -42.87 26.46
C THR A 8 46.49 -43.50 27.29
N ALA A 9 45.25 -43.51 26.77
CA ALA A 9 44.09 -44.37 27.19
C ALA A 9 43.47 -44.15 28.61
N SER A 10 42.24 -44.58 28.97
CA SER A 10 40.99 -44.94 28.24
C SER A 10 39.83 -45.16 29.24
N SER A 11 38.62 -45.48 28.74
CA SER A 11 37.50 -46.22 29.38
C SER A 11 36.28 -45.48 30.02
N THR A 12 35.22 -45.42 29.20
CA THR A 12 33.81 -45.85 29.46
C THR A 12 32.86 -45.16 30.46
N SER A 13 31.70 -44.79 29.88
CA SER A 13 30.31 -44.91 30.39
C SER A 13 29.80 -44.04 31.54
N SER A 14 28.97 -43.05 31.21
CA SER A 14 27.52 -43.08 31.47
C SER A 14 26.84 -41.82 30.93
N ALA A 15 25.66 -41.96 30.30
CA ALA A 15 24.79 -40.84 29.97
C ALA A 15 23.68 -40.74 31.03
N PRO A 16 23.20 -39.52 31.33
CA PRO A 16 21.76 -39.32 31.18
C PRO A 16 21.34 -37.93 30.65
N TYR A 17 20.27 -37.94 29.85
CA TYR A 17 19.21 -36.92 29.78
C TYR A 17 19.55 -35.46 30.17
N GLY A 18 19.82 -34.62 29.16
CA GLY A 18 19.81 -33.15 29.26
C GLY A 18 18.71 -32.56 28.37
N GLY A 19 17.64 -32.04 28.98
CA GLY A 19 16.33 -31.81 28.35
C GLY A 19 16.26 -30.95 27.08
N TYR A 20 15.32 -31.33 26.20
CA TYR A 20 14.62 -30.43 25.28
C TYR A 20 13.78 -29.43 26.11
N GLY A 21 14.41 -28.36 26.59
CA GLY A 21 13.73 -27.25 27.28
C GLY A 21 13.32 -26.17 26.29
N GLY A 22 12.04 -25.80 26.28
CA GLY A 22 11.49 -24.84 25.30
C GLY A 22 11.99 -23.41 25.51
N GLY A 23 12.59 -22.82 24.47
CA GLY A 23 12.93 -21.39 24.40
C GLY A 23 11.92 -20.61 23.56
N GLY A 24 10.67 -20.51 24.03
CA GLY A 24 9.59 -19.75 23.38
C GLY A 24 9.68 -18.24 23.61
N GLU A 25 10.89 -17.68 23.71
CA GLU A 25 11.15 -16.35 24.25
C GLU A 25 12.03 -15.52 23.31
N GLY A 26 11.60 -14.29 22.98
CA GLY A 26 12.44 -13.30 22.29
C GLY A 26 11.70 -12.33 21.37
N TRP A 27 10.60 -12.75 20.73
CA TRP A 27 9.99 -11.98 19.63
C TRP A 27 9.28 -10.69 20.07
N GLY A 28 8.89 -10.57 21.34
CA GLY A 28 8.23 -9.36 21.87
C GLY A 28 9.19 -8.26 22.32
N TYR A 29 10.21 -8.60 23.11
CA TYR A 29 10.98 -7.60 23.86
C TYR A 29 11.95 -6.79 23.00
N ASP A 30 12.68 -7.44 22.10
CA ASP A 30 13.62 -6.75 21.21
C ASP A 30 12.91 -6.02 20.05
N SER A 31 11.74 -6.49 19.63
CA SER A 31 10.85 -5.76 18.72
C SER A 31 10.36 -4.44 19.33
N MET A 32 10.00 -4.44 20.62
CA MET A 32 9.68 -3.19 21.35
C MET A 32 10.88 -2.26 21.50
N LYS A 33 12.12 -2.77 21.56
CA LYS A 33 13.33 -1.93 21.55
C LYS A 33 13.58 -1.27 20.19
N ASN A 34 13.18 -1.86 19.06
CA ASN A 34 13.34 -1.23 17.75
C ASN A 34 12.52 0.07 17.60
N PHE A 35 11.37 0.21 18.26
CA PHE A 35 10.63 1.48 18.31
C PHE A 35 11.46 2.63 18.93
N ARG A 36 12.45 2.33 19.80
CA ARG A 36 13.38 3.34 20.34
C ARG A 36 14.45 3.79 19.33
N GLN A 37 14.59 3.14 18.18
CA GLN A 37 15.47 3.61 17.09
C GLN A 37 14.84 4.76 16.29
N ILE A 38 13.52 4.95 16.37
CA ILE A 38 12.83 6.06 15.72
C ILE A 38 12.90 7.29 16.63
N SER A 39 13.63 8.31 16.19
CA SER A 39 13.74 9.60 16.90
C SER A 39 12.36 10.21 17.21
N PRO A 40 12.15 10.84 18.38
CA PRO A 40 10.89 11.51 18.73
C PRO A 40 10.39 12.53 17.68
N ALA A 41 11.33 13.15 16.95
CA ALA A 41 11.02 14.03 15.83
C ALA A 41 10.30 13.28 14.69
N VAL A 42 10.81 12.10 14.31
CA VAL A 42 10.20 11.27 13.26
C VAL A 42 8.86 10.69 13.72
N GLN A 43 8.70 10.33 15.00
CA GLN A 43 7.40 9.90 15.52
C GLN A 43 6.34 11.01 15.43
N THR A 44 6.72 12.26 15.71
CA THR A 44 5.84 13.42 15.59
C THR A 44 5.48 13.70 14.13
N HIS A 45 6.48 13.64 13.24
CA HIS A 45 6.29 13.78 11.80
C HIS A 45 5.34 12.71 11.22
N LEU A 46 5.54 11.44 11.55
CA LEU A 46 4.65 10.35 11.11
C LEU A 46 3.20 10.59 11.58
N LYS A 47 2.98 11.07 12.80
CA LYS A 47 1.63 11.45 13.27
C LYS A 47 1.00 12.55 12.40
N LEU A 48 1.77 13.57 12.00
CA LEU A 48 1.30 14.62 11.08
C LEU A 48 1.00 14.08 9.68
N VAL A 49 1.83 13.17 9.17
CA VAL A 49 1.61 12.47 7.89
C VAL A 49 0.30 11.68 7.91
N TYR A 50 0.10 10.80 8.90
CA TYR A 50 -1.13 9.98 8.99
C TYR A 50 -2.40 10.80 9.28
N LEU A 51 -2.29 11.90 10.05
CA LEU A 51 -3.41 12.84 10.23
C LEU A 51 -3.76 13.52 8.90
N THR A 52 -2.76 14.03 8.18
CA THR A 52 -2.95 14.69 6.88
C THR A 52 -3.52 13.73 5.84
N LEU A 53 -3.06 12.47 5.82
CA LEU A 53 -3.63 11.38 5.02
C LEU A 53 -5.12 11.16 5.34
N CYS A 54 -5.50 11.12 6.63
CA CYS A 54 -6.91 10.97 7.02
C CYS A 54 -7.79 12.11 6.49
N VAL A 55 -7.31 13.37 6.56
CA VAL A 55 -8.04 14.52 6.00
C VAL A 55 -8.06 14.47 4.47
N ALA A 56 -6.99 14.03 3.80
CA ALA A 56 -6.97 13.82 2.35
C ALA A 56 -7.98 12.73 1.92
N LEU A 57 -8.07 11.61 2.64
CA LEU A 57 -9.07 10.57 2.39
C LEU A 57 -10.51 11.08 2.60
N ALA A 58 -10.74 11.90 3.63
CA ALA A 58 -12.04 12.56 3.83
C ALA A 58 -12.37 13.55 2.69
N SER A 59 -11.39 14.33 2.23
CA SER A 59 -11.51 15.24 1.08
C SER A 59 -11.80 14.49 -0.22
N SER A 60 -11.16 13.34 -0.44
CA SER A 60 -11.42 12.42 -1.54
C SER A 60 -12.83 11.80 -1.47
N ALA A 61 -13.29 11.39 -0.29
CA ALA A 61 -14.67 10.92 -0.11
C ALA A 61 -15.70 12.01 -0.45
N VAL A 62 -15.44 13.28 -0.10
CA VAL A 62 -16.26 14.42 -0.54
C VAL A 62 -16.21 14.54 -2.06
N GLY A 63 -15.04 14.50 -2.69
CA GLY A 63 -14.87 14.55 -4.15
C GLY A 63 -15.66 13.46 -4.89
N ALA A 64 -15.60 12.23 -4.39
CA ALA A 64 -16.39 11.10 -4.91
C ALA A 64 -17.90 11.36 -4.79
N TYR A 65 -18.36 11.87 -3.65
CA TYR A 65 -19.75 12.28 -3.45
C TYR A 65 -20.17 13.40 -4.42
N LEU A 66 -19.32 14.40 -4.67
CA LEU A 66 -19.59 15.45 -5.65
C LEU A 66 -19.72 14.91 -7.08
N HIS A 67 -18.92 13.90 -7.46
CA HIS A 67 -19.15 13.20 -8.73
C HIS A 67 -20.49 12.44 -8.73
N VAL A 68 -20.85 11.72 -7.66
CA VAL A 68 -22.13 10.99 -7.62
C VAL A 68 -23.34 11.92 -7.77
N VAL A 69 -23.29 13.12 -7.17
CA VAL A 69 -24.40 14.10 -7.21
C VAL A 69 -24.43 14.93 -8.50
N TRP A 70 -23.29 15.46 -8.95
CA TRP A 70 -23.23 16.42 -10.06
C TRP A 70 -22.56 15.90 -11.34
N ASN A 71 -22.08 14.65 -11.34
CA ASN A 71 -21.37 14.02 -12.46
C ASN A 71 -20.15 14.81 -12.97
N ILE A 72 -19.49 15.57 -12.07
CA ILE A 72 -18.35 16.45 -12.39
C ILE A 72 -17.09 15.64 -12.75
N GLY A 73 -16.91 14.48 -12.13
CA GLY A 73 -15.75 13.62 -12.33
C GLY A 73 -15.62 13.01 -13.71
N GLY A 74 -14.38 12.86 -14.18
CA GLY A 74 -14.03 12.29 -15.48
C GLY A 74 -12.62 12.71 -15.89
N MET A 75 -12.34 12.79 -17.20
CA MET A 75 -11.02 13.22 -17.69
C MET A 75 -10.61 14.62 -17.19
N LEU A 76 -11.57 15.55 -17.03
CA LEU A 76 -11.29 16.90 -16.55
C LEU A 76 -10.80 16.91 -15.10
N THR A 77 -11.43 16.14 -14.20
CA THR A 77 -10.96 16.05 -12.80
C THR A 77 -9.65 15.30 -12.70
N MET A 78 -9.40 14.31 -13.57
CA MET A 78 -8.13 13.59 -13.62
C MET A 78 -6.98 14.52 -14.03
N LEU A 79 -7.17 15.32 -15.10
CA LEU A 79 -6.22 16.35 -15.52
C LEU A 79 -6.03 17.43 -14.44
N GLY A 80 -7.11 17.83 -13.76
CA GLY A 80 -7.05 18.76 -12.63
C GLY A 80 -6.29 18.20 -11.43
N CYS A 81 -6.43 16.89 -11.13
CA CYS A 81 -5.67 16.20 -10.08
C CYS A 81 -4.17 16.19 -10.41
N VAL A 82 -3.81 15.72 -11.61
CA VAL A 82 -2.42 15.70 -12.09
C VAL A 82 -1.82 17.12 -12.10
N GLY A 83 -2.56 18.12 -12.56
CA GLY A 83 -2.14 19.53 -12.52
C GLY A 83 -1.95 20.06 -11.10
N SER A 84 -2.83 19.70 -10.16
CA SER A 84 -2.73 20.10 -8.75
C SER A 84 -1.52 19.46 -8.06
N ILE A 85 -1.22 18.20 -8.38
CA ILE A 85 -0.04 17.47 -7.91
C ILE A 85 1.24 18.07 -8.49
N ALA A 86 1.29 18.32 -9.81
CA ALA A 86 2.44 18.96 -10.46
C ALA A 86 2.71 20.38 -9.92
N TRP A 87 1.66 21.14 -9.61
CA TRP A 87 1.77 22.43 -8.94
C TRP A 87 2.30 22.26 -7.52
N LEU A 88 1.82 21.29 -6.73
CA LEU A 88 2.30 21.03 -5.36
C LEU A 88 3.82 20.77 -5.31
N PHE A 89 4.37 20.04 -6.29
CA PHE A 89 5.82 19.83 -6.42
C PHE A 89 6.60 21.08 -6.86
N SER A 90 5.93 22.04 -7.49
CA SER A 90 6.53 23.31 -7.93
C SER A 90 6.48 24.41 -6.85
N VAL A 91 5.66 24.24 -5.80
CA VAL A 91 5.56 25.21 -4.70
C VAL A 91 6.67 24.96 -3.66
N PRO A 92 7.44 25.99 -3.26
CA PRO A 92 8.49 25.85 -2.25
C PRO A 92 7.99 25.30 -0.91
N VAL A 93 8.79 24.43 -0.27
CA VAL A 93 8.41 23.68 0.94
C VAL A 93 7.87 24.57 2.06
N TYR A 94 8.42 25.79 2.24
CA TYR A 94 8.01 26.75 3.27
C TYR A 94 6.59 27.32 3.09
N GLU A 95 5.97 27.21 1.90
CA GLU A 95 4.60 27.67 1.66
C GLU A 95 3.54 26.62 2.05
N GLU A 96 3.68 26.06 3.25
CA GLU A 96 2.88 24.93 3.75
C GLU A 96 1.38 25.09 3.51
N ARG A 97 0.81 26.28 3.76
CA ARG A 97 -0.63 26.54 3.56
C ARG A 97 -1.07 26.35 2.11
N LYS A 98 -0.27 26.79 1.13
CA LYS A 98 -0.60 26.59 -0.30
C LYS A 98 -0.45 25.12 -0.69
N ARG A 99 0.61 24.47 -0.22
CA ARG A 99 0.88 23.04 -0.48
C ARG A 99 -0.20 22.14 0.12
N TYR A 100 -0.66 22.43 1.34
CA TYR A 100 -1.77 21.75 1.99
C TYR A 100 -3.09 21.96 1.22
N GLY A 101 -3.37 23.21 0.80
CA GLY A 101 -4.53 23.50 -0.06
C GLY A 101 -4.51 22.74 -1.39
N LEU A 102 -3.35 22.66 -2.04
CA LEU A 102 -3.16 21.88 -3.26
C LEU A 102 -3.31 20.37 -3.02
N LEU A 103 -2.86 19.84 -1.86
CA LEU A 103 -3.08 18.45 -1.48
C LEU A 103 -4.57 18.14 -1.30
N MET A 104 -5.33 19.01 -0.62
CA MET A 104 -6.78 18.84 -0.48
C MET A 104 -7.51 18.95 -1.83
N ALA A 105 -7.10 19.90 -2.69
CA ALA A 105 -7.64 20.02 -4.04
C ALA A 105 -7.35 18.77 -4.89
N ALA A 106 -6.11 18.27 -4.87
CA ALA A 106 -5.73 17.04 -5.54
C ALA A 106 -6.53 15.83 -5.01
N ALA A 107 -6.65 15.68 -3.68
CA ALA A 107 -7.38 14.57 -3.09
C ALA A 107 -8.88 14.58 -3.44
N LEU A 108 -9.53 15.76 -3.43
CA LEU A 108 -10.90 15.95 -3.88
C LEU A 108 -11.05 15.61 -5.37
N LEU A 109 -10.16 16.10 -6.23
CA LEU A 109 -10.19 15.85 -7.67
C LEU A 109 -9.91 14.37 -8.00
N GLU A 110 -9.04 13.71 -7.25
CA GLU A 110 -8.80 12.26 -7.34
C GLU A 110 -10.05 11.48 -6.96
N GLY A 111 -10.67 11.82 -5.82
CA GLY A 111 -11.94 11.22 -5.40
C GLY A 111 -13.06 11.38 -6.42
N ALA A 112 -13.17 12.57 -7.03
CA ALA A 112 -14.11 12.82 -8.13
C ALA A 112 -13.78 11.98 -9.37
N SER A 113 -12.50 11.78 -9.68
CA SER A 113 -12.03 10.98 -10.83
C SER A 113 -12.26 9.48 -10.66
N VAL A 114 -12.16 8.97 -9.43
CA VAL A 114 -12.56 7.59 -9.05
C VAL A 114 -14.10 7.48 -8.89
N GLY A 115 -14.79 8.61 -8.82
CA GLY A 115 -16.25 8.73 -8.69
C GLY A 115 -17.08 7.82 -9.60
N PRO A 116 -16.79 7.66 -10.92
CA PRO A 116 -17.55 6.75 -11.79
C PRO A 116 -17.48 5.29 -11.35
N LEU A 117 -16.34 4.83 -10.85
CA LEU A 117 -16.16 3.46 -10.33
C LEU A 117 -16.89 3.29 -8.99
N ILE A 118 -16.86 4.31 -8.14
CA ILE A 118 -17.61 4.34 -6.88
C ILE A 118 -19.12 4.31 -7.15
N LYS A 119 -19.60 5.08 -8.14
CA LYS A 119 -20.99 5.08 -8.58
C LYS A 119 -21.42 3.70 -9.07
N LEU A 120 -20.61 3.04 -9.92
CA LEU A 120 -20.86 1.67 -10.37
C LEU A 120 -20.92 0.67 -9.19
N ALA A 121 -20.07 0.83 -8.18
CA ALA A 121 -20.12 0.00 -6.96
C ALA A 121 -21.41 0.22 -6.16
N VAL A 122 -21.82 1.47 -5.96
CA VAL A 122 -23.06 1.82 -5.23
C VAL A 122 -24.31 1.36 -6.00
N GLU A 123 -24.33 1.48 -7.32
CA GLU A 123 -25.43 1.01 -8.18
C GLU A 123 -25.53 -0.53 -8.22
N PHE A 124 -24.40 -1.25 -8.09
CA PHE A 124 -24.39 -2.71 -8.05
C PHE A 124 -24.78 -3.26 -6.67
N ASP A 125 -24.02 -2.88 -5.63
CA ASP A 125 -24.28 -3.21 -4.22
C ASP A 125 -23.38 -2.32 -3.33
N PRO A 126 -23.93 -1.38 -2.53
CA PRO A 126 -23.12 -0.47 -1.71
C PRO A 126 -22.24 -1.19 -0.66
N SER A 127 -22.55 -2.44 -0.30
CA SER A 127 -21.68 -3.23 0.58
C SER A 127 -20.32 -3.54 -0.03
N ILE A 128 -20.21 -3.57 -1.37
CA ILE A 128 -18.95 -3.74 -2.10
C ILE A 128 -17.99 -2.58 -1.80
N LEU A 129 -18.48 -1.34 -1.87
CA LEU A 129 -17.68 -0.14 -1.60
C LEU A 129 -17.16 -0.13 -0.15
N VAL A 130 -18.05 -0.38 0.81
CA VAL A 130 -17.69 -0.43 2.24
C VAL A 130 -16.65 -1.53 2.51
N THR A 131 -16.86 -2.72 1.96
CA THR A 131 -15.93 -3.85 2.15
C THR A 131 -14.58 -3.60 1.49
N ALA A 132 -14.54 -3.01 0.29
CA ALA A 132 -13.31 -2.64 -0.39
C ALA A 132 -12.52 -1.58 0.41
N PHE A 133 -13.21 -0.56 0.94
CA PHE A 133 -12.60 0.48 1.76
C PHE A 133 -12.05 -0.08 3.08
N VAL A 134 -12.84 -0.87 3.82
CA VAL A 134 -12.40 -1.50 5.07
C VAL A 134 -11.24 -2.48 4.83
N GLY A 135 -11.31 -3.30 3.78
CA GLY A 135 -10.22 -4.20 3.39
C GLY A 135 -8.93 -3.46 3.06
N THR A 136 -9.03 -2.34 2.32
CA THR A 136 -7.89 -1.46 2.03
C THR A 136 -7.33 -0.83 3.30
N ALA A 137 -8.18 -0.31 4.19
CA ALA A 137 -7.75 0.31 5.44
C ALA A 137 -7.05 -0.67 6.38
N ILE A 138 -7.54 -1.91 6.48
CA ILE A 138 -6.88 -2.99 7.25
C ILE A 138 -5.54 -3.35 6.61
N ALA A 139 -5.48 -3.58 5.30
CA ALA A 139 -4.23 -3.91 4.61
C ALA A 139 -3.20 -2.78 4.78
N PHE A 140 -3.59 -1.54 4.52
CA PHE A 140 -2.77 -0.34 4.70
C PHE A 140 -2.26 -0.22 6.14
N ALA A 141 -3.12 -0.36 7.15
CA ALA A 141 -2.71 -0.27 8.55
C ALA A 141 -1.73 -1.41 8.95
N CYS A 142 -2.02 -2.66 8.56
CA CYS A 142 -1.15 -3.80 8.86
C CYS A 142 0.22 -3.66 8.21
N PHE A 143 0.27 -3.36 6.92
CA PHE A 143 1.52 -3.21 6.17
C PHE A 143 2.30 -1.96 6.58
N SER A 144 1.63 -0.84 6.87
CA SER A 144 2.29 0.37 7.38
C SER A 144 2.91 0.15 8.76
N CYS A 145 2.19 -0.53 9.67
CA CYS A 145 2.74 -0.88 10.98
C CYS A 145 3.91 -1.87 10.87
N ALA A 146 3.83 -2.85 9.97
CA ALA A 146 4.94 -3.76 9.71
C ALA A 146 6.17 -3.02 9.14
N ALA A 147 5.95 -2.08 8.22
CA ALA A 147 7.00 -1.20 7.69
C ALA A 147 7.69 -0.41 8.81
N VAL A 148 6.93 0.28 9.67
CA VAL A 148 7.44 1.06 10.82
C VAL A 148 8.35 0.25 11.76
N VAL A 149 8.16 -1.07 11.86
CA VAL A 149 8.95 -1.96 12.75
C VAL A 149 10.11 -2.65 12.03
N ALA A 150 10.06 -2.79 10.71
CA ALA A 150 11.05 -3.54 9.93
C ALA A 150 12.41 -2.81 9.82
N LYS A 151 13.48 -3.59 9.64
CA LYS A 151 14.85 -3.06 9.51
C LYS A 151 15.12 -2.56 8.08
N ARG A 152 15.73 -1.38 7.97
CA ARG A 152 15.75 -0.54 6.75
C ARG A 152 16.59 -1.03 5.55
N ARG A 153 17.27 -2.17 5.64
CA ARG A 153 18.47 -2.39 4.81
C ARG A 153 18.23 -2.88 3.37
N GLU A 154 16.98 -2.97 2.92
CA GLU A 154 16.60 -3.70 1.67
C GLU A 154 15.88 -2.83 0.62
N TYR A 155 15.68 -1.53 0.85
CA TYR A 155 14.81 -0.68 0.01
C TYR A 155 15.20 -0.58 -1.46
N LEU A 156 16.50 -0.56 -1.79
CA LEU A 156 16.94 -0.42 -3.19
C LEU A 156 16.49 -1.60 -4.05
N TYR A 157 16.54 -2.82 -3.52
CA TYR A 157 16.06 -4.01 -4.23
C TYR A 157 14.54 -4.03 -4.34
N LEU A 158 13.83 -3.58 -3.30
CA LEU A 158 12.37 -3.50 -3.33
C LEU A 158 11.87 -2.48 -4.36
N GLY A 159 12.43 -1.26 -4.38
CA GLY A 159 12.07 -0.24 -5.38
C GLY A 159 12.39 -0.68 -6.82
N GLY A 160 13.52 -1.35 -7.03
CA GLY A 160 13.87 -1.96 -8.33
C GLY A 160 12.88 -3.06 -8.77
N LEU A 161 12.51 -3.94 -7.85
CA LEU A 161 11.51 -4.99 -8.11
C LEU A 161 10.14 -4.40 -8.46
N LEU A 162 9.65 -3.45 -7.66
CA LEU A 162 8.33 -2.84 -7.84
C LEU A 162 8.24 -2.02 -9.12
N SER A 163 9.27 -1.25 -9.46
CA SER A 163 9.32 -0.50 -10.73
C SER A 163 9.40 -1.42 -11.95
N SER A 164 10.08 -2.56 -11.85
CA SER A 164 10.02 -3.59 -12.90
C SER A 164 8.62 -4.21 -13.04
N GLY A 165 7.93 -4.48 -11.92
CA GLY A 165 6.55 -4.98 -11.91
C GLY A 165 5.55 -3.98 -12.48
N LEU A 166 5.69 -2.69 -12.17
CA LEU A 166 4.89 -1.62 -12.75
C LEU A 166 5.13 -1.47 -14.25
N SER A 167 6.38 -1.64 -14.70
CA SER A 167 6.73 -1.65 -16.12
C SER A 167 6.07 -2.84 -16.84
N ILE A 168 6.04 -4.02 -16.22
CA ILE A 168 5.33 -5.20 -16.76
C ILE A 168 3.82 -4.92 -16.85
N LEU A 169 3.20 -4.31 -15.83
CA LEU A 169 1.79 -3.91 -15.88
C LEU A 169 1.49 -2.92 -17.02
N LEU A 170 2.37 -1.95 -17.28
CA LEU A 170 2.24 -1.03 -18.40
C LEU A 170 2.28 -1.79 -19.74
N TRP A 171 3.23 -2.72 -19.92
CA TRP A 171 3.30 -3.57 -21.12
C TRP A 171 2.09 -4.50 -21.27
N LEU A 172 1.52 -5.00 -20.16
CA LEU A 172 0.29 -5.81 -20.17
C LEU A 172 -0.94 -4.97 -20.58
N GLN A 173 -1.12 -3.76 -20.04
CA GLN A 173 -2.16 -2.81 -20.49
C GLN A 173 -2.02 -2.51 -21.99
N PHE A 174 -0.79 -2.23 -22.44
CA PHE A 174 -0.53 -1.94 -23.85
C PHE A 174 -0.83 -3.13 -24.76
N ALA A 175 -0.43 -4.34 -24.37
CA ALA A 175 -0.76 -5.56 -25.11
C ALA A 175 -2.28 -5.83 -25.11
N ALA A 176 -2.97 -5.67 -23.98
CA ALA A 176 -4.42 -5.79 -23.88
C ALA A 176 -5.16 -4.76 -24.74
N SER A 177 -4.61 -3.55 -24.89
CA SER A 177 -5.15 -2.51 -25.77
C SER A 177 -4.98 -2.81 -27.27
N ILE A 178 -3.99 -3.63 -27.67
CA ILE A 178 -3.74 -4.00 -29.07
C ILE A 178 -4.45 -5.30 -29.45
N PHE A 179 -4.32 -6.33 -28.63
CA PHE A 179 -4.82 -7.68 -28.91
C PHE A 179 -6.23 -7.94 -28.37
N GLY A 180 -6.80 -6.97 -27.64
CA GLY A 180 -8.00 -7.16 -26.84
C GLY A 180 -7.71 -7.87 -25.52
N GLN A 181 -8.59 -7.66 -24.53
CA GLN A 181 -8.40 -8.19 -23.19
C GLN A 181 -9.33 -9.38 -22.94
N SER A 182 -8.75 -10.55 -22.68
CA SER A 182 -9.52 -11.71 -22.21
C SER A 182 -9.89 -11.54 -20.73
N THR A 183 -10.97 -12.18 -20.29
CA THR A 183 -11.36 -12.17 -18.86
C THR A 183 -10.25 -12.72 -17.95
N SER A 184 -9.49 -13.72 -18.42
CA SER A 184 -8.40 -14.32 -17.63
C SER A 184 -7.18 -13.39 -17.54
N SER A 185 -6.84 -12.68 -18.63
CA SER A 185 -5.73 -11.72 -18.62
C SER A 185 -6.08 -10.49 -17.79
N PHE A 186 -7.32 -9.98 -17.87
CA PHE A 186 -7.81 -8.90 -17.00
C PHE A 186 -7.71 -9.30 -15.51
N MET A 187 -8.18 -10.49 -15.14
CA MET A 187 -8.10 -10.94 -13.75
C MET A 187 -6.64 -11.07 -13.28
N PHE A 188 -5.78 -11.73 -14.07
CA PHE A 188 -4.35 -11.83 -13.75
C PHE A 188 -3.71 -10.45 -13.54
N GLU A 189 -3.99 -9.51 -14.43
CA GLU A 189 -3.46 -8.16 -14.41
C GLU A 189 -3.93 -7.36 -13.20
N VAL A 190 -5.21 -7.43 -12.81
CA VAL A 190 -5.71 -6.70 -11.64
C VAL A 190 -5.18 -7.32 -10.33
N TYR A 191 -5.07 -8.65 -10.23
CA TYR A 191 -4.48 -9.32 -9.06
C TYR A 191 -2.96 -9.11 -8.96
N PHE A 192 -2.22 -9.19 -10.06
CA PHE A 192 -0.79 -8.86 -10.11
C PHE A 192 -0.57 -7.37 -9.81
N GLY A 193 -1.43 -6.51 -10.35
CA GLY A 193 -1.49 -5.10 -10.01
C GLY A 193 -1.66 -4.88 -8.51
N LEU A 194 -2.66 -5.49 -7.88
CA LEU A 194 -2.87 -5.39 -6.44
C LEU A 194 -1.62 -5.78 -5.65
N LEU A 195 -0.91 -6.85 -6.04
CA LEU A 195 0.34 -7.26 -5.38
C LEU A 195 1.45 -6.21 -5.52
N ILE A 196 1.64 -5.62 -6.71
CA ILE A 196 2.62 -4.54 -6.93
C ILE A 196 2.27 -3.29 -6.12
N PHE A 197 0.99 -2.87 -6.07
CA PHE A 197 0.59 -1.67 -5.32
C PHE A 197 0.57 -1.87 -3.80
N LEU A 198 0.30 -3.08 -3.30
CA LEU A 198 0.55 -3.42 -1.89
C LEU A 198 2.05 -3.37 -1.56
N GLY A 199 2.91 -3.73 -2.51
CA GLY A 199 4.35 -3.60 -2.39
C GLY A 199 4.82 -2.14 -2.36
N TYR A 200 4.29 -1.28 -3.24
CA TYR A 200 4.55 0.17 -3.21
C TYR A 200 4.12 0.79 -1.88
N MET A 201 2.91 0.51 -1.41
CA MET A 201 2.42 0.95 -0.09
C MET A 201 3.36 0.61 1.08
N VAL A 202 4.06 -0.54 1.03
CA VAL A 202 5.13 -0.87 2.00
C VAL A 202 6.39 -0.05 1.73
N TYR A 203 6.86 0.01 0.48
CA TYR A 203 8.07 0.73 0.06
C TYR A 203 7.99 2.24 0.35
N ASP A 204 6.87 2.88 0.04
CA ASP A 204 6.62 4.30 0.23
C ASP A 204 6.47 4.65 1.72
N THR A 205 5.80 3.81 2.52
CA THR A 205 5.80 3.96 3.99
C THR A 205 7.23 3.95 4.54
N GLN A 206 8.07 3.05 4.03
CA GLN A 206 9.47 2.98 4.42
C GLN A 206 10.29 4.18 3.92
N GLU A 207 10.06 4.65 2.70
CA GLU A 207 10.73 5.82 2.16
C GLU A 207 10.40 7.08 2.97
N VAL A 208 9.12 7.27 3.34
CA VAL A 208 8.67 8.35 4.24
C VAL A 208 9.43 8.33 5.57
N ILE A 209 9.61 7.14 6.17
CA ILE A 209 10.38 6.98 7.41
C ILE A 209 11.85 7.31 7.18
N GLU A 210 12.47 6.81 6.11
CA GLU A 210 13.90 6.96 5.85
C GLU A 210 14.26 8.41 5.49
N ARG A 211 13.44 9.07 4.68
CA ARG A 211 13.52 10.51 4.37
C ARG A 211 13.43 11.36 5.64
N ALA A 212 12.51 11.02 6.54
CA ALA A 212 12.40 11.69 7.84
C ALA A 212 13.64 11.51 8.74
N HIS A 213 14.31 10.35 8.67
CA HIS A 213 15.57 10.15 9.41
C HIS A 213 16.74 10.95 8.79
N HIS A 214 16.71 11.21 7.49
CA HIS A 214 17.65 12.10 6.79
C HIS A 214 17.28 13.60 6.88
N GLY A 215 16.20 13.96 7.58
CA GLY A 215 15.79 15.34 7.83
C GLY A 215 14.74 15.92 6.87
N ASP A 216 14.27 15.16 5.87
CA ASP A 216 13.11 15.55 5.05
C ASP A 216 11.82 15.36 5.87
N MET A 217 11.40 16.45 6.52
CA MET A 217 10.18 16.52 7.35
C MET A 217 8.97 17.07 6.57
N ASP A 218 8.94 16.91 5.24
CA ASP A 218 7.84 17.36 4.39
C ASP A 218 6.58 16.47 4.51
N TYR A 219 5.81 16.67 5.57
CA TYR A 219 4.66 15.82 5.89
C TYR A 219 3.56 15.88 4.81
N ILE A 220 3.47 16.97 4.04
CA ILE A 220 2.48 17.15 2.98
C ILE A 220 2.80 16.25 1.79
N LYS A 221 4.06 16.27 1.33
CA LYS A 221 4.56 15.38 0.26
C LYS A 221 4.44 13.91 0.67
N HIS A 222 4.81 13.57 1.91
CA HIS A 222 4.69 12.21 2.42
C HIS A 222 3.25 11.74 2.57
N ALA A 223 2.32 12.61 2.98
CA ALA A 223 0.90 12.29 3.02
C ALA A 223 0.31 12.11 1.61
N LEU A 224 0.76 12.88 0.62
CA LEU A 224 0.37 12.70 -0.79
C LEU A 224 0.79 11.31 -1.31
N THR A 225 2.04 10.92 -1.07
CA THR A 225 2.59 9.61 -1.45
C THR A 225 1.73 8.47 -0.89
N LEU A 226 1.48 8.45 0.43
CA LEU A 226 0.65 7.42 1.06
C LEU A 226 -0.83 7.48 0.64
N PHE A 227 -1.33 8.67 0.28
CA PHE A 227 -2.68 8.84 -0.27
C PHE A 227 -2.80 8.21 -1.66
N THR A 228 -1.82 8.42 -2.54
CA THR A 228 -1.82 7.81 -3.87
C THR A 228 -1.76 6.28 -3.81
N ASP A 229 -0.99 5.70 -2.89
CA ASP A 229 -0.98 4.26 -2.67
C ASP A 229 -2.30 3.72 -2.12
N PHE A 230 -2.89 4.41 -1.13
CA PHE A 230 -4.18 4.00 -0.57
C PHE A 230 -5.27 3.98 -1.65
N VAL A 231 -5.38 5.05 -2.45
CA VAL A 231 -6.34 5.12 -3.56
C VAL A 231 -6.03 4.05 -4.62
N ALA A 232 -4.75 3.83 -4.92
CA ALA A 232 -4.33 2.81 -5.87
C ALA A 232 -4.75 1.39 -5.44
N VAL A 233 -4.53 1.02 -4.17
CA VAL A 233 -4.98 -0.28 -3.63
C VAL A 233 -6.50 -0.35 -3.58
N LEU A 234 -7.18 0.73 -3.13
CA LEU A 234 -8.64 0.81 -3.05
C LEU A 234 -9.31 0.55 -4.40
N VAL A 235 -8.89 1.24 -5.46
CA VAL A 235 -9.43 1.10 -6.81
C VAL A 235 -9.31 -0.35 -7.29
N ARG A 236 -8.17 -1.01 -7.02
CA ARG A 236 -7.89 -2.38 -7.48
C ARG A 236 -8.73 -3.40 -6.72
N ILE A 237 -8.86 -3.27 -5.40
CA ILE A 237 -9.77 -4.10 -4.59
C ILE A 237 -11.23 -3.87 -5.05
N LEU A 238 -11.64 -2.62 -5.29
CA LEU A 238 -12.99 -2.29 -5.73
C LEU A 238 -13.33 -2.91 -7.09
N VAL A 239 -12.42 -2.87 -8.07
CA VAL A 239 -12.55 -3.54 -9.38
C VAL A 239 -12.67 -5.06 -9.22
N ILE A 240 -11.81 -5.69 -8.40
CA ILE A 240 -11.90 -7.14 -8.12
C ILE A 240 -13.26 -7.51 -7.55
N MET A 241 -13.73 -6.77 -6.55
CA MET A 241 -15.01 -7.06 -5.90
C MET A 241 -16.20 -6.86 -6.83
N LEU A 242 -16.21 -5.77 -7.61
CA LEU A 242 -17.22 -5.52 -8.66
C LEU A 242 -17.26 -6.65 -9.68
N LYS A 243 -16.11 -7.07 -10.21
CA LYS A 243 -16.02 -8.14 -11.21
C LYS A 243 -16.52 -9.48 -10.65
N ASN A 244 -16.09 -9.84 -9.44
CA ASN A 244 -16.52 -11.06 -8.75
C ASN A 244 -18.03 -11.06 -8.44
N ALA A 245 -18.59 -9.89 -8.11
CA ALA A 245 -20.03 -9.75 -7.87
C ALA A 245 -20.84 -9.85 -9.16
N ALA A 246 -20.38 -9.23 -10.25
CA ALA A 246 -20.95 -9.33 -11.59
C ALA A 246 -20.99 -10.79 -12.08
N ASP A 247 -19.87 -11.50 -12.02
CA ASP A 247 -19.77 -12.91 -12.44
C ASP A 247 -20.73 -13.81 -11.64
N LYS A 248 -20.81 -13.61 -10.32
CA LYS A 248 -21.76 -14.31 -9.43
C LYS A 248 -23.22 -14.00 -9.76
N SER A 249 -23.52 -12.82 -10.29
CA SER A 249 -24.87 -12.44 -10.75
C SER A 249 -25.22 -13.10 -12.10
N GLU A 250 -24.26 -13.20 -13.02
CA GLU A 250 -24.42 -13.91 -14.29
C GLU A 250 -24.64 -15.40 -14.06
N ASP A 251 -23.85 -16.03 -13.20
CA ASP A 251 -24.00 -17.45 -12.90
C ASP A 251 -25.35 -17.79 -12.27
N LYS A 252 -25.87 -16.93 -11.40
CA LYS A 252 -27.25 -17.05 -10.88
C LYS A 252 -28.28 -16.96 -12.01
N ARG A 253 -28.12 -16.03 -12.96
CA ARG A 253 -28.98 -15.92 -14.15
C ARG A 253 -28.86 -17.14 -15.07
N ARG A 254 -27.65 -17.64 -15.33
CA ARG A 254 -27.38 -18.85 -16.15
C ARG A 254 -27.88 -20.14 -15.50
N LYS A 255 -27.96 -20.20 -14.17
CA LYS A 255 -28.62 -21.30 -13.44
C LYS A 255 -30.14 -21.19 -13.58
N ARG A 256 -30.73 -20.01 -13.32
CA ARG A 256 -32.18 -19.77 -13.48
C ARG A 256 -32.75 -19.97 -14.89
N ARG A 257 -31.90 -19.96 -15.94
CA ARG A 257 -32.30 -20.28 -17.33
C ARG A 257 -32.20 -21.77 -17.69
N ARG A 258 -31.73 -22.61 -16.77
CA ARG A 258 -31.58 -24.07 -16.93
C ARG A 258 -32.59 -24.88 -16.09
N TRP A 259 -33.46 -24.18 -15.36
CA TRP A 259 -34.62 -24.69 -14.65
C TRP A 259 -35.86 -23.97 -15.21
#